data_AF-A0A089KVB6-F1
#
_entry.id   AF-A0A089KVB6-F1
#
_cell.length_a   1.000
_cell.length_b   1.000
_cell.length_c   1.000
_cell.angle_alpha   90.00
_cell.angle_beta   90.00
_cell.angle_gamma   90.00
#
_symmetry.space_group_name_H-M   'P 1'
#
loop_
_entity.id
_entity.type
_entity.pdbx_description
1 polymer ?
#
loop_
_entity_poly.entity_id
_entity_poly.type
_entity_poly.pdbx_seq_one_letter_code
_entity_poly.pdbx_strand_id
1 'polypeptide(L)'
;MKDTKVPESEQSKELFAYFGLAVYYCQALEQQLTNLLLLTKLSQGKTPTEADLTELYQRKLSNSLGQLIKEIQHHFPFSEEETNQLQDVWKQRNHIVHDYFKERIQQTFTPAGRAHMIRELKRFKNKASRLEIKLQGYCTEMYAKLGLEEERFIE
;
A
#
# COMPACT_ATOMS: atom_id res chain seq x y z
N MET A 1 24.72 26.83 17.08
CA MET A 1 24.11 26.18 15.90
C MET A 1 23.43 24.91 16.38
N LYS A 2 22.12 24.75 16.19
CA LYS A 2 21.45 23.46 16.42
C LYS A 2 21.95 22.50 15.34
N ASP A 3 22.47 21.34 15.72
CA ASP A 3 22.86 20.29 14.79
C ASP A 3 21.68 19.95 13.86
N THR A 4 21.84 20.27 12.58
CA THR A 4 20.88 20.02 11.50
C THR A 4 21.15 18.68 10.81
N LYS A 5 22.01 17.84 11.39
CA LYS A 5 22.28 16.49 10.92
C LYS A 5 21.44 15.50 11.71
N VAL A 6 20.87 14.53 11.01
CA VAL A 6 20.23 13.39 11.68
C VAL A 6 21.30 12.67 12.50
N PRO A 7 21.10 12.49 13.82
CA PRO A 7 22.11 11.83 14.64
C PRO A 7 22.37 10.42 14.15
N GLU A 8 23.63 10.01 14.02
CA GLU A 8 24.00 8.63 13.74
C GLU A 8 23.75 7.78 15.01
N SER A 9 22.52 7.29 15.14
CA SER A 9 22.06 6.51 16.28
C SER A 9 21.24 5.32 15.81
N GLU A 10 21.19 4.25 16.61
CA GLU A 10 20.33 3.08 16.33
C GLU A 10 18.87 3.49 16.16
N GLN A 11 18.41 4.50 16.90
CA GLN A 11 17.06 5.02 16.77
C GLN A 11 16.81 5.73 15.44
N SER A 12 17.83 6.38 14.85
CA SER A 12 17.73 6.97 13.52
C SER A 12 17.66 5.88 12.44
N LYS A 13 18.45 4.82 12.57
CA LYS A 13 18.36 3.64 11.69
C LYS A 13 16.98 2.98 11.79
N GLU A 14 16.47 2.79 13.01
CA GLU A 14 15.14 2.25 13.25
C GLU A 14 14.06 3.11 12.58
N LEU A 15 14.14 4.44 12.71
CA LEU A 15 13.21 5.35 12.04
C LEU A 15 13.19 5.15 10.53
N PHE A 16 14.35 5.14 9.87
CA PHE A 16 14.42 4.95 8.43
C PHE A 16 13.99 3.55 7.99
N ALA A 17 14.26 2.52 8.80
CA ALA A 17 13.77 1.16 8.55
C ALA A 17 12.24 1.10 8.61
N TYR A 18 11.60 1.71 9.60
CA TYR A 18 10.13 1.76 9.65
C TYR A 18 9.51 2.64 8.57
N PHE A 19 10.21 3.68 8.12
CA PHE A 19 9.77 4.45 6.97
C PHE A 19 9.83 3.59 5.70
N GLY A 20 10.93 2.87 5.48
CA GLY A 20 11.06 1.92 4.38
C GLY A 20 9.99 0.84 4.40
N LEU A 21 9.69 0.27 5.58
CA LEU A 21 8.60 -0.69 5.75
C LEU A 21 7.24 -0.08 5.42
N ALA A 22 6.97 1.15 5.85
CA ALA A 22 5.73 1.84 5.50
C ALA A 22 5.59 2.02 3.98
N VAL A 23 6.65 2.48 3.30
CA VAL A 23 6.68 2.62 1.83
C VAL A 23 6.51 1.28 1.13
N TYR A 24 7.16 0.22 1.61
CA TYR A 24 6.99 -1.14 1.10
C TYR A 24 5.52 -1.56 1.13
N TYR A 25 4.84 -1.40 2.28
CA TYR A 25 3.42 -1.76 2.37
C TYR A 25 2.51 -0.88 1.52
N CYS A 26 2.85 0.41 1.32
CA CYS A 26 2.15 1.25 0.35
C CYS A 26 2.21 0.62 -1.05
N GLN A 27 3.40 0.24 -1.50
CA GLN A 27 3.60 -0.34 -2.84
C GLN A 27 2.98 -1.73 -2.97
N ALA A 28 3.09 -2.58 -1.95
CA ALA A 28 2.49 -3.91 -1.91
C ALA A 28 0.96 -3.83 -2.04
N LEU A 29 0.32 -2.95 -1.27
CA LEU A 29 -1.13 -2.74 -1.37
C LEU A 29 -1.55 -2.24 -2.77
N GLU A 30 -0.75 -1.36 -3.39
CA GLU A 30 -1.06 -0.89 -4.74
C GLU A 30 -0.98 -2.02 -5.76
N GLN A 31 0.05 -2.88 -5.64
CA GLN A 31 0.17 -4.06 -6.50
C GLN A 31 -1.02 -4.99 -6.31
N GLN A 32 -1.47 -5.16 -5.07
CA GLN A 32 -2.62 -6.01 -4.76
C GLN A 32 -3.92 -5.51 -5.38
N LEU A 33 -4.16 -4.19 -5.36
CA LEU A 33 -5.32 -3.62 -6.06
C LEU A 33 -5.22 -3.80 -7.58
N THR A 34 -4.02 -3.66 -8.16
CA THR A 34 -3.80 -3.94 -9.59
C THR A 34 -4.13 -5.39 -9.91
N ASN A 35 -3.72 -6.35 -9.08
CA ASN A 35 -4.03 -7.77 -9.25
C ASN A 35 -5.54 -8.01 -9.22
N LEU A 36 -6.28 -7.41 -8.27
CA LEU A 36 -7.75 -7.52 -8.19
C LEU A 36 -8.45 -6.98 -9.45
N LEU A 37 -7.98 -5.87 -10.01
CA LEU A 37 -8.52 -5.30 -11.25
C LEU A 37 -8.28 -6.21 -12.46
N LEU A 38 -7.08 -6.81 -12.55
CA LEU A 38 -6.77 -7.77 -13.61
C LEU A 38 -7.64 -9.02 -13.51
N LEU A 39 -7.83 -9.55 -12.30
CA LEU A 39 -8.72 -10.69 -12.07
C LEU A 39 -10.16 -10.38 -12.42
N THR A 40 -10.61 -9.15 -12.16
CA THR A 40 -11.92 -8.69 -12.61
C THR A 40 -12.04 -8.75 -14.12
N LYS A 41 -11.06 -8.24 -14.87
CA LYS A 41 -11.06 -8.31 -16.34
C LYS A 41 -11.08 -9.76 -16.84
N LEU A 42 -10.27 -10.64 -16.24
CA LEU A 42 -10.24 -12.07 -16.54
C LEU A 42 -11.59 -12.75 -16.29
N SER A 43 -12.25 -12.44 -15.17
CA SER A 43 -13.57 -12.99 -14.83
C SER A 43 -14.67 -12.60 -15.82
N GLN A 44 -14.49 -11.50 -16.55
CA GLN A 44 -15.39 -11.05 -17.62
C GLN A 44 -15.07 -11.71 -18.97
N GLY A 45 -14.18 -12.70 -19.01
CA GLY A 45 -13.74 -13.37 -20.24
C GLY A 45 -12.78 -12.55 -21.10
N LYS A 46 -12.21 -11.46 -20.55
CA LYS A 46 -11.20 -10.65 -21.24
C LYS A 46 -9.82 -11.14 -20.85
N THR A 47 -9.04 -11.62 -21.81
CA THR A 47 -7.61 -11.87 -21.61
C THR A 47 -6.87 -10.53 -21.61
N PRO A 48 -6.26 -10.09 -20.50
CA PRO A 48 -5.53 -8.83 -20.45
C PRO A 48 -4.40 -8.83 -21.47
N THR A 49 -4.35 -7.81 -22.32
CA THR A 49 -3.22 -7.59 -23.22
C THR A 49 -2.09 -6.84 -22.52
N GLU A 50 -0.89 -6.81 -23.10
CA GLU A 50 0.21 -5.97 -22.61
C GLU A 50 -0.17 -4.47 -22.59
N ALA A 51 -1.03 -4.04 -23.53
CA ALA A 51 -1.58 -2.70 -23.57
C ALA A 51 -2.51 -2.45 -22.37
N ASP A 52 -3.37 -3.41 -22.00
CA ASP A 52 -4.23 -3.32 -20.80
C ASP A 52 -3.41 -3.19 -19.52
N LEU A 53 -2.31 -3.93 -19.42
CA LEU A 53 -1.39 -3.85 -18.29
C LEU A 53 -0.74 -2.46 -18.23
N THR A 54 -0.23 -1.99 -19.36
CA THR A 54 0.40 -0.67 -19.48
C THR A 54 -0.58 0.45 -19.11
N GLU A 55 -1.83 0.37 -19.56
CA GLU A 55 -2.88 1.33 -19.22
C GLU A 55 -3.20 1.29 -17.71
N LEU A 56 -3.31 0.11 -17.11
CA LEU A 56 -3.52 -0.03 -15.66
C LEU A 56 -2.38 0.59 -14.85
N TYR A 57 -1.13 0.36 -15.26
CA TYR A 57 0.04 0.99 -14.64
C TYR A 57 0.04 2.51 -14.84
N GLN A 58 -0.33 3.01 -16.03
CA GLN A 58 -0.45 4.44 -16.27
C GLN A 58 -1.58 5.07 -15.46
N ARG A 59 -2.74 4.41 -15.31
CA ARG A 59 -3.84 4.88 -14.44
C ARG A 59 -3.43 4.93 -12.97
N LYS A 60 -2.65 3.94 -12.51
CA LYS A 60 -2.02 3.94 -11.17
C LYS A 60 -1.07 5.13 -10.96
N LEU A 61 -0.35 5.56 -12.00
CA LEU A 61 0.59 6.67 -11.96
C LEU A 61 -0.06 8.05 -12.13
N SER A 62 -1.17 8.13 -12.88
CA SER A 62 -1.73 9.41 -13.35
C SER A 62 -2.95 9.93 -12.60
N ASN A 63 -3.76 9.10 -11.93
CA ASN A 63 -4.95 9.56 -11.21
C ASN A 63 -5.34 8.71 -10.00
N SER A 64 -6.08 9.33 -9.09
CA SER A 64 -6.26 8.90 -7.70
C SER A 64 -6.60 7.42 -7.56
N LEU A 65 -5.71 6.69 -6.91
CA LEU A 65 -5.87 5.33 -6.40
C LEU A 65 -7.20 5.09 -5.63
N GLY A 66 -7.90 6.16 -5.21
CA GLY A 66 -9.28 6.11 -4.72
C GLY A 66 -10.36 5.81 -5.78
N GLN A 67 -10.14 6.14 -7.06
CA GLN A 67 -10.99 5.68 -8.17
C GLN A 67 -10.85 4.18 -8.38
N LEU A 68 -9.64 3.62 -8.23
CA LEU A 68 -9.41 2.18 -8.28
C LEU A 68 -10.17 1.46 -7.16
N ILE A 69 -10.15 2.00 -5.93
CA ILE A 69 -10.96 1.44 -4.83
C ILE A 69 -12.45 1.42 -5.20
N LYS A 70 -12.98 2.51 -5.77
CA LYS A 70 -14.39 2.55 -6.23
C LYS A 70 -14.67 1.51 -7.31
N GLU A 71 -13.76 1.33 -8.25
CA GLU A 71 -13.89 0.33 -9.31
C GLU A 71 -13.97 -1.09 -8.73
N ILE A 72 -13.04 -1.45 -7.82
CA ILE A 72 -12.97 -2.78 -7.21
C ILE A 72 -14.20 -3.06 -6.31
N GLN A 73 -14.77 -2.04 -5.66
CA GLN A 73 -16.02 -2.18 -4.89
C GLN A 73 -17.22 -2.68 -5.70
N HIS A 74 -17.27 -2.45 -7.01
CA HIS A 74 -18.35 -2.97 -7.84
C HIS A 74 -18.19 -4.47 -8.13
N HIS A 75 -17.01 -5.02 -7.91
CA HIS A 75 -16.65 -6.39 -8.31
C HIS A 75 -16.38 -7.31 -7.11
N PHE A 76 -16.06 -6.76 -5.95
CA PHE A 76 -15.79 -7.50 -4.73
C PHE A 76 -16.72 -7.05 -3.60
N PRO A 77 -17.18 -7.97 -2.75
CA PRO A 77 -18.16 -7.69 -1.70
C PRO A 77 -17.50 -7.02 -0.47
N PHE A 78 -16.84 -5.86 -0.68
CA PHE A 78 -16.29 -5.10 0.43
C PHE A 78 -17.42 -4.52 1.29
N SER A 79 -17.29 -4.68 2.60
CA SER A 79 -18.09 -3.93 3.56
C SER A 79 -17.78 -2.43 3.50
N GLU A 80 -18.70 -1.62 3.98
CA GLU A 80 -18.50 -0.17 4.13
C GLU A 80 -17.31 0.13 5.06
N GLU A 81 -17.11 -0.69 6.10
CA GLU A 81 -15.97 -0.56 7.01
C GLU A 81 -14.64 -0.79 6.27
N GLU A 82 -14.53 -1.84 5.46
CA GLU A 82 -13.32 -2.14 4.68
C GLU A 82 -13.03 -1.05 3.64
N THR A 83 -14.08 -0.53 3.02
CA THR A 83 -14.01 0.62 2.12
C THR A 83 -13.41 1.83 2.82
N ASN A 84 -13.91 2.17 4.01
CA ASN A 84 -13.40 3.30 4.78
C ASN A 84 -11.95 3.07 5.22
N GLN A 85 -11.59 1.84 5.60
CA GLN A 85 -10.22 1.46 5.94
C GLN A 85 -9.27 1.61 4.73
N LEU A 86 -9.68 1.16 3.54
CA LEU A 86 -8.93 1.33 2.28
C LEU A 86 -8.67 2.80 1.97
N GLN A 87 -9.71 3.64 2.08
CA GLN A 87 -9.58 5.07 1.84
C GLN A 87 -8.66 5.76 2.87
N ASP A 88 -8.75 5.38 4.15
CA ASP A 88 -7.88 5.91 5.22
C ASP A 88 -6.41 5.57 4.96
N VAL A 89 -6.11 4.29 4.68
CA VAL A 89 -4.75 3.82 4.38
C VAL A 89 -4.21 4.51 3.12
N TRP A 90 -5.04 4.77 2.11
CA TRP A 90 -4.62 5.48 0.89
C TRP A 90 -4.27 6.94 1.11
N LYS A 91 -5.08 7.65 1.91
CA LYS A 91 -4.75 9.02 2.30
C LYS A 91 -3.41 9.06 3.05
N GLN A 92 -3.21 8.13 3.99
CA GLN A 92 -1.96 8.01 4.73
C GLN A 92 -0.77 7.63 3.83
N ARG A 93 -0.97 6.74 2.84
CA ARG A 93 0.07 6.41 1.84
C ARG A 93 0.55 7.65 1.11
N ASN A 94 -0.37 8.49 0.62
CA ASN A 94 0.00 9.69 -0.12
C ASN A 94 0.84 10.63 0.73
N HIS A 95 0.43 10.81 1.99
CA HIS A 95 1.20 11.57 2.95
C HIS A 95 2.59 10.96 3.21
N ILE A 96 2.66 9.64 3.45
CA ILE A 96 3.92 8.92 3.72
C ILE A 96 4.93 9.07 2.57
N VAL A 97 4.47 8.88 1.33
CA VAL A 97 5.33 8.88 0.16
C VAL A 97 5.77 10.29 -0.24
N HIS A 98 4.88 11.29 -0.13
CA HIS A 98 5.13 12.61 -0.71
C HIS A 98 5.51 13.68 0.32
N ASP A 99 5.00 13.63 1.55
CA ASP A 99 5.03 14.79 2.46
C ASP A 99 5.57 14.50 3.87
N TYR A 100 5.66 13.23 4.28
CA TYR A 100 5.99 12.84 5.64
C TYR A 100 7.26 13.47 6.20
N PHE A 101 8.38 13.33 5.51
CA PHE A 101 9.63 13.93 6.00
C PHE A 101 9.64 15.45 5.86
N LYS A 102 8.90 16.05 4.91
CA LYS A 102 8.82 17.53 4.80
C LYS A 102 8.20 18.13 6.06
N GLU A 103 7.14 17.50 6.57
CA GLU A 103 6.44 17.94 7.78
C GLU A 103 7.17 17.55 9.07
N ARG A 104 7.85 16.41 9.06
CA ARG A 104 8.44 15.80 10.26
C ARG A 104 9.94 15.99 10.40
N ILE A 105 10.60 16.73 9.49
CA ILE A 105 12.07 16.84 9.46
C ILE A 105 12.66 17.27 10.80
N GLN A 106 12.00 18.20 11.49
CA GLN A 106 12.47 18.72 12.79
C GLN A 106 12.44 17.66 13.89
N GLN A 107 11.52 16.69 13.80
CA GLN A 107 11.40 15.61 14.78
C GLN A 107 12.55 14.59 14.65
N THR A 108 13.20 14.52 13.48
CA THR A 108 14.32 13.59 13.24
C THR A 108 15.55 13.89 14.09
N PHE A 109 15.70 15.15 14.54
CA PHE A 109 16.87 15.59 15.31
C PHE A 109 16.81 15.23 16.80
N THR A 110 15.62 14.95 17.36
CA THR A 110 15.46 14.64 18.79
C THR A 110 15.08 13.18 19.03
N PRO A 111 15.55 12.55 20.13
CA PRO A 111 15.15 11.19 20.45
C PRO A 111 13.63 11.02 20.65
N ALA A 112 12.99 12.00 21.28
CA ALA A 112 11.54 11.99 21.50
C ALA A 112 10.76 12.10 20.18
N GLY A 113 11.23 12.96 19.25
CA GLY A 113 10.65 13.10 17.92
C GLY A 113 10.78 11.82 17.10
N ARG A 114 11.97 11.22 17.04
CA ARG A 114 12.17 9.91 16.37
C ARG A 114 11.28 8.82 16.95
N ALA A 115 11.17 8.74 18.29
CA ALA A 115 10.28 7.77 18.93
C ALA A 115 8.80 7.98 18.55
N HIS A 116 8.35 9.24 18.41
CA HIS A 116 7.01 9.55 17.94
C HIS A 116 6.80 9.11 16.49
N MET A 117 7.73 9.45 15.60
CA MET A 117 7.71 9.06 14.19
C MET A 117 7.68 7.53 14.02
N ILE A 118 8.52 6.80 14.77
CA ILE A 118 8.54 5.32 14.75
C ILE A 118 7.19 4.74 15.16
N ARG A 119 6.56 5.27 16.22
CA ARG A 119 5.22 4.80 16.65
C ARG A 119 4.16 5.02 15.57
N GLU A 120 4.22 6.15 14.88
CA GLU A 120 3.29 6.44 13.80
C GLU A 120 3.46 5.50 12.61
N LEU A 121 4.69 5.30 12.16
CA LEU A 121 5.01 4.39 11.05
C LEU A 121 4.66 2.94 11.40
N LYS A 122 4.90 2.50 12.65
CA LYS A 122 4.45 1.19 13.16
C LYS A 122 2.93 1.03 13.07
N ARG A 123 2.16 2.05 13.48
CA ARG A 123 0.69 2.01 13.38
C ARG A 123 0.22 1.92 11.94
N PHE A 124 0.78 2.74 11.05
CA PHE A 124 0.47 2.68 9.63
C PHE A 124 0.80 1.30 9.05
N LYS A 125 2.02 0.82 9.26
CA LYS A 125 2.48 -0.50 8.80
C LYS A 125 1.52 -1.60 9.23
N ASN A 126 1.07 -1.61 10.49
CA ASN A 126 0.15 -2.62 11.00
C ASN A 126 -1.25 -2.53 10.38
N LYS A 127 -1.75 -1.31 10.11
CA LYS A 127 -3.01 -1.13 9.37
C LYS A 127 -2.87 -1.65 7.94
N ALA A 128 -1.81 -1.22 7.26
CA ALA A 128 -1.53 -1.58 5.88
C ALA A 128 -1.34 -3.08 5.69
N SER A 129 -0.59 -3.75 6.57
CA SER A 129 -0.37 -5.20 6.49
C SER A 129 -1.64 -6.01 6.71
N ARG A 130 -2.52 -5.59 7.62
CA ARG A 130 -3.81 -6.26 7.83
C ARG A 130 -4.70 -6.15 6.60
N LEU A 131 -4.66 -5.00 5.95
CA LEU A 131 -5.43 -4.76 4.75
C LEU A 131 -4.89 -5.55 3.56
N GLU A 132 -3.57 -5.66 3.45
CA GLU A 132 -2.90 -6.44 2.42
C GLU A 132 -3.29 -7.92 2.51
N ILE A 133 -3.24 -8.52 3.71
CA ILE A 133 -3.70 -9.88 3.95
C ILE A 133 -5.17 -10.08 3.54
N LYS A 134 -6.03 -9.11 3.82
CA LYS A 134 -7.45 -9.17 3.40
C LYS A 134 -7.60 -9.15 1.89
N LEU A 135 -6.94 -8.21 1.21
CA LEU A 135 -6.96 -8.10 -0.26
C LEU A 135 -6.36 -9.35 -0.92
N GLN A 136 -5.36 -9.96 -0.31
CA GLN A 136 -4.81 -11.25 -0.74
C GLN A 136 -5.83 -12.38 -0.62
N GLY A 137 -6.66 -12.39 0.42
CA GLY A 137 -7.81 -13.30 0.55
C GLY A 137 -8.76 -13.22 -0.64
N TYR A 138 -9.19 -12.00 -0.99
CA TYR A 138 -10.08 -11.77 -2.15
C TYR A 138 -9.45 -12.20 -3.48
N CYS A 139 -8.15 -11.95 -3.68
CA CYS A 139 -7.43 -12.45 -4.84
C CYS A 139 -7.44 -13.97 -4.89
N THR A 140 -7.08 -14.63 -3.78
CA THR A 140 -6.99 -16.09 -3.68
C THR A 140 -8.35 -16.76 -3.98
N GLU A 141 -9.43 -16.23 -3.43
CA GLU A 141 -10.79 -16.71 -3.72
C GLU A 141 -11.17 -16.55 -5.20
N MET A 142 -10.78 -15.44 -5.83
CA MET A 142 -11.06 -15.20 -7.24
C MET A 142 -10.22 -16.09 -8.15
N TYR A 143 -8.94 -16.32 -7.85
CA TYR A 143 -8.10 -17.29 -8.57
C TYR A 143 -8.71 -18.69 -8.55
N ALA A 144 -9.16 -19.15 -7.37
CA ALA A 144 -9.82 -20.44 -7.23
C ALA A 144 -11.11 -20.54 -8.07
N LYS A 145 -11.94 -19.48 -8.06
CA LYS A 145 -13.18 -19.42 -8.89
C LYS A 145 -12.91 -19.46 -10.39
N LEU A 146 -11.77 -18.90 -10.83
CA LEU A 146 -11.38 -18.88 -12.23
C LEU A 146 -10.67 -20.17 -12.67
N GLY A 147 -10.44 -21.12 -11.76
CA GLY A 147 -9.65 -22.33 -12.04
C GLY A 147 -8.18 -22.03 -12.36
N LEU A 148 -7.69 -20.87 -11.90
CA LEU A 148 -6.34 -20.37 -12.12
C LEU A 148 -5.47 -20.59 -10.88
N GLU A 149 -5.71 -21.65 -10.09
CA GLU A 149 -4.84 -21.95 -8.96
C GLU A 149 -3.41 -22.16 -9.47
N GLU A 150 -2.54 -21.17 -9.21
CA GLU A 150 -1.11 -21.29 -9.43
C GLU A 150 -0.59 -22.43 -8.55
N GLU A 151 0.05 -23.41 -9.19
CA GLU A 151 1.09 -24.21 -8.57
C GLU A 151 2.04 -23.24 -7.87
N ARG A 152 2.08 -23.30 -6.53
CA ARG A 152 2.90 -22.41 -5.70
C ARG A 152 4.34 -22.46 -6.22
N PHE A 153 4.79 -21.40 -6.88
CA PHE A 153 6.21 -21.16 -7.08
C PHE A 153 6.81 -20.85 -5.71
N ILE A 154 7.28 -21.91 -5.05
CA ILE A 154 8.23 -21.86 -3.95
C ILE A 154 9.61 -21.89 -4.59
N GLU A 155 10.26 -20.73 -4.72
CA GLU A 155 11.72 -20.60 -4.72
C GLU A 155 12.13 -19.40 -3.85
#